data_AF-A0A3M1Z433-F1
#
_entry.id   AF-A0A3M1Z433-F1
#
_cell.length_a   1.000
_cell.length_b   1.000
_cell.length_c   1.000
_cell.angle_alpha   90.00
_cell.angle_beta   90.00
_cell.angle_gamma   90.00
#
_symmetry.space_group_name_H-M   'P 1'
#
loop_
_entity.id
_entity.type
_entity.pdbx_description
1 polymer ?
#
loop_
_entity_poly.entity_id
_entity_poly.type
_entity_poly.pdbx_seq_one_letter_code
_entity_poly.pdbx_strand_id
1 'polypeptide(L)'
;MCARARDLGIREITLCDTQGGASPLAVAERVGAVARVVPLEALGVHLHDPFGTAGAAAWAAWLCGVRRFDGSVGGLGGCPVLETPEGNQDLLELEALFRGLGVETGVDRERLQAAARFHRDLLARAEPLER
;
A
#
# COMPACT_ATOMS: atom_id res chain seq x y z
N MET A 1 6.70 -16.48 -11.22
CA MET A 1 6.44 -16.65 -9.77
C MET A 1 4.96 -16.70 -9.47
N CYS A 2 4.16 -15.68 -9.83
CA CYS A 2 2.72 -15.63 -9.50
C CYS A 2 1.91 -16.83 -10.02
N ALA A 3 2.15 -17.27 -11.27
CA ALA A 3 1.49 -18.46 -11.81
C ALA A 3 1.79 -19.72 -10.96
N ARG A 4 3.06 -19.94 -10.60
CA ARG A 4 3.46 -21.05 -9.73
C ARG A 4 2.84 -20.95 -8.33
N ALA A 5 2.76 -19.74 -7.76
CA ALA A 5 2.10 -19.51 -6.47
C ALA A 5 0.62 -19.93 -6.53
N ARG A 6 -0.10 -19.51 -7.57
CA ARG A 6 -1.48 -19.94 -7.83
C ARG A 6 -1.58 -21.47 -7.98
N ASP A 7 -0.68 -22.08 -8.76
CA ASP A 7 -0.70 -23.54 -9.00
C ASP A 7 -0.43 -24.36 -7.72
N LEU A 8 0.23 -23.75 -6.73
CA LEU A 8 0.41 -24.31 -5.38
C LEU A 8 -0.79 -24.07 -4.46
N GLY A 9 -1.87 -23.45 -4.94
CA GLY A 9 -3.09 -23.18 -4.18
C GLY A 9 -3.05 -21.88 -3.35
N ILE A 10 -2.08 -20.99 -3.58
CA ILE A 10 -2.06 -19.66 -2.95
C ILE A 10 -3.21 -18.83 -3.52
N ARG A 11 -4.08 -18.34 -2.63
CA ARG A 11 -5.35 -17.69 -3.01
C ARG A 11 -5.26 -16.18 -3.16
N GLU A 12 -4.25 -15.57 -2.55
CA GLU A 12 -4.05 -14.12 -2.57
C GLU A 12 -2.58 -13.82 -2.82
N ILE A 13 -2.32 -12.88 -3.71
CA ILE A 13 -0.99 -12.43 -4.08
C ILE A 13 -0.98 -10.89 -3.97
N THR A 14 0.05 -10.36 -3.32
CA THR A 14 0.30 -8.92 -3.25
C THR A 14 1.58 -8.61 -4.02
N LEU A 15 1.52 -7.61 -4.89
CA LEU A 15 2.71 -7.05 -5.56
C LEU A 15 3.26 -5.93 -4.68
N CYS A 16 4.50 -6.09 -4.22
CA CYS A 16 5.11 -5.17 -3.26
C CYS A 16 6.17 -4.30 -3.94
N ASP A 17 6.03 -2.97 -3.82
CA ASP A 17 7.09 -2.01 -4.10
C ASP A 17 7.89 -1.75 -2.82
N THR A 18 8.92 -2.55 -2.60
CA THR A 18 9.70 -2.56 -1.35
C THR A 18 10.59 -1.34 -1.18
N GLN A 19 10.94 -0.66 -2.27
CA GLN A 19 11.76 0.55 -2.26
C GLN A 19 10.94 1.83 -2.46
N GLY A 20 9.66 1.70 -2.84
CA GLY A 20 8.73 2.82 -2.96
C GLY A 20 8.97 3.73 -4.16
N GLY A 21 9.63 3.22 -5.20
CA GLY A 21 10.01 3.97 -6.41
C GLY A 21 9.26 3.55 -7.67
N ALA A 22 8.23 2.72 -7.56
CA ALA A 22 7.49 2.23 -8.72
C ALA A 22 6.66 3.36 -9.34
N SER A 23 6.96 3.71 -10.59
CA SER A 23 6.15 4.66 -11.34
C SER A 23 4.74 4.09 -11.65
N PRO A 24 3.73 4.94 -11.88
CA PRO A 24 2.40 4.50 -12.28
C PRO A 24 2.40 3.56 -13.51
N LEU A 25 3.25 3.85 -14.50
CA LEU A 25 3.42 2.99 -15.68
C LEU A 25 3.98 1.62 -15.30
N ALA A 26 5.04 1.59 -14.48
CA ALA A 26 5.67 0.38 -14.00
C ALA A 26 4.70 -0.52 -13.20
N VAL A 27 3.79 0.09 -12.42
CA VAL A 27 2.71 -0.61 -11.72
C VAL A 27 1.69 -1.18 -12.69
N ALA A 28 1.19 -0.38 -13.63
CA ALA A 28 0.20 -0.82 -14.62
C ALA A 28 0.70 -2.01 -15.45
N GLU A 29 1.97 -1.97 -15.90
CA GLU A 29 2.60 -3.05 -16.65
C GLU A 29 2.69 -4.35 -15.82
N ARG A 30 3.12 -4.24 -14.56
CA ARG A 30 3.25 -5.40 -13.65
C ARG A 30 1.89 -6.00 -13.32
N VAL A 31 0.91 -5.17 -12.96
CA VAL A 31 -0.46 -5.63 -12.69
C VAL A 31 -1.04 -6.29 -13.93
N GLY A 32 -0.93 -5.66 -15.11
CA GLY A 32 -1.43 -6.21 -16.36
C GLY A 32 -0.79 -7.55 -16.74
N ALA A 33 0.52 -7.71 -16.51
CA ALA A 33 1.21 -8.98 -16.75
C ALA A 33 0.73 -10.08 -15.77
N VAL A 34 0.56 -9.75 -14.49
CA VAL A 34 0.13 -10.71 -13.46
C VAL A 34 -1.34 -11.09 -13.62
N ALA A 35 -2.20 -10.15 -14.01
CA ALA A 35 -3.62 -10.37 -14.25
C ALA A 35 -3.91 -11.40 -15.37
N ARG A 36 -2.93 -11.69 -16.24
CA ARG A 36 -3.03 -12.77 -17.25
C ARG A 36 -2.99 -14.17 -16.64
N VAL A 37 -2.49 -14.30 -15.41
CA VAL A 37 -2.27 -15.59 -14.75
C VAL A 37 -2.88 -15.68 -13.36
N VAL A 38 -3.20 -14.56 -12.72
CA VAL A 38 -3.86 -14.49 -11.40
C VAL A 38 -5.14 -13.65 -11.56
N PRO A 39 -6.30 -14.12 -11.07
CA PRO A 39 -7.53 -13.32 -11.07
C PRO A 39 -7.33 -12.00 -10.32
N LEU A 40 -7.95 -10.91 -10.80
CA LEU A 40 -7.78 -9.58 -10.21
C LEU A 40 -8.29 -9.52 -8.76
N GLU A 41 -9.30 -10.33 -8.43
CA GLU A 41 -9.88 -10.43 -7.10
C GLU A 41 -8.89 -11.03 -6.10
N ALA A 42 -7.96 -11.86 -6.58
CA ALA A 42 -6.88 -12.44 -5.80
C ALA A 42 -5.63 -11.54 -5.75
N LEU A 43 -5.62 -10.40 -6.46
CA LEU A 43 -4.46 -9.53 -6.59
C LEU A 43 -4.61 -8.27 -5.72
N GLY A 44 -3.51 -7.87 -5.09
CA GLY A 44 -3.41 -6.62 -4.37
C GLY A 44 -2.05 -5.97 -4.56
N VAL A 45 -1.92 -4.75 -4.07
CA VAL A 45 -0.68 -3.97 -4.14
C VAL A 45 -0.30 -3.44 -2.76
N HIS A 46 1.00 -3.44 -2.49
CA HIS A 46 1.61 -2.86 -1.30
C HIS A 46 2.68 -1.88 -1.77
N LEU A 47 2.49 -0.61 -1.44
CA LEU A 47 3.36 0.47 -1.90
C LEU A 47 4.01 1.14 -0.70
N HIS A 48 5.31 1.39 -0.82
CA HIS A 48 6.02 2.32 0.07
C HIS A 48 6.00 3.71 -0.55
N ASP A 49 6.15 4.75 0.27
CA ASP A 49 6.07 6.13 -0.22
C ASP A 49 7.22 7.08 0.17
N PRO A 50 8.49 6.70 -0.01
CA PRO A 50 9.65 7.56 0.28
C PRO A 50 9.88 8.70 -0.70
N PHE A 51 9.00 8.86 -1.68
CA PHE A 51 9.09 9.92 -2.68
C PHE A 51 7.76 10.64 -2.92
N GLY A 52 6.71 10.35 -2.13
CA GLY A 52 5.38 10.95 -2.29
C GLY A 52 4.67 10.58 -3.60
N THR A 53 4.96 9.40 -4.16
CA THR A 53 4.41 8.92 -5.45
C THR A 53 3.46 7.73 -5.32
N ALA A 54 3.34 7.11 -4.13
CA ALA A 54 2.52 5.91 -3.93
C ALA A 54 1.04 6.13 -4.25
N GLY A 55 0.50 7.33 -4.01
CA GLY A 55 -0.88 7.65 -4.40
C GLY A 55 -1.13 7.52 -5.91
N ALA A 56 -0.20 8.00 -6.74
CA ALA A 56 -0.31 7.88 -8.20
C ALA A 56 -0.16 6.42 -8.67
N ALA A 57 0.74 5.67 -8.04
CA ALA A 57 0.92 4.24 -8.27
C ALA A 57 -0.32 3.42 -7.86
N ALA A 58 -0.92 3.72 -6.70
CA ALA A 58 -2.16 3.10 -6.24
C ALA A 58 -3.30 3.36 -7.22
N TRP A 59 -3.42 4.60 -7.72
CA TRP A 59 -4.43 4.93 -8.72
C TRP A 59 -4.24 4.16 -10.03
N ALA A 60 -3.00 4.00 -10.50
CA ALA A 60 -2.71 3.18 -11.67
C ALA A 60 -3.12 1.70 -11.48
N ALA A 61 -2.82 1.12 -10.32
CA ALA A 61 -3.27 -0.23 -9.99
C ALA A 61 -4.80 -0.35 -9.97
N TRP A 62 -5.50 0.65 -9.42
CA TRP A 62 -6.97 0.71 -9.41
C TRP A 62 -7.55 0.71 -10.82
N LEU A 63 -7.00 1.52 -11.72
CA LEU A 63 -7.41 1.59 -13.13
C LEU A 63 -7.20 0.25 -13.87
N CYS A 64 -6.21 -0.53 -13.45
CA CYS A 64 -5.99 -1.89 -13.95
C CYS A 64 -6.92 -2.95 -13.31
N GLY A 65 -7.81 -2.56 -12.40
CA GLY A 65 -8.82 -3.43 -11.80
C GLY A 65 -8.47 -3.98 -10.41
N VAL A 66 -7.33 -3.61 -9.81
CA VAL A 66 -7.00 -4.00 -8.43
C VAL A 66 -7.95 -3.33 -7.45
N ARG A 67 -8.39 -4.07 -6.43
CA ARG A 67 -9.30 -3.59 -5.37
C ARG A 67 -8.78 -3.76 -3.95
N ARG A 68 -7.64 -4.42 -3.77
CA ARG A 68 -7.00 -4.63 -2.47
C ARG A 68 -5.69 -3.87 -2.41
N PHE A 69 -5.59 -2.97 -1.44
CA PHE A 69 -4.46 -2.08 -1.24
C PHE A 69 -4.02 -2.19 0.21
N ASP A 70 -2.73 -2.42 0.40
CA ASP A 70 -2.12 -2.48 1.72
C ASP A 70 -1.52 -1.12 2.07
N GLY A 71 -1.56 -0.76 3.34
CA GLY A 71 -0.99 0.48 3.87
C GLY A 71 -0.89 0.41 5.39
N SER A 72 -0.33 1.45 5.99
CA SER A 72 -0.22 1.56 7.44
C SER A 72 -0.79 2.88 7.95
N VAL A 73 -1.24 2.89 9.19
CA VAL A 73 -1.72 4.12 9.83
C VAL A 73 -0.54 5.07 10.04
N GLY A 74 -0.63 6.29 9.49
CA GLY A 74 0.41 7.31 9.65
C GLY A 74 1.70 7.00 8.88
N GLY A 75 1.63 6.15 7.84
CA GLY A 75 2.80 5.80 7.02
C GLY A 75 3.87 4.97 7.75
N LEU A 76 3.51 4.40 8.92
CA LEU A 76 4.35 3.52 9.71
C LEU A 76 5.09 2.47 8.88
N GLY A 77 6.33 2.18 9.28
CA GLY A 77 7.19 1.19 8.66
C GLY A 77 8.41 1.84 8.03
N GLY A 78 9.17 1.05 7.28
CA GLY A 78 10.44 1.46 6.71
C GLY A 78 11.47 0.34 6.85
N CYS A 79 12.47 0.35 5.98
CA CYS A 79 13.55 -0.63 6.05
C CYS A 79 14.60 -0.15 7.06
N PRO A 80 14.95 -0.92 8.11
CA PRO A 80 16.01 -0.54 9.06
C PRO A 80 17.37 -0.27 8.42
N VAL A 81 17.54 -0.77 7.18
CA VAL A 81 18.76 -0.73 6.37
C VAL A 81 18.80 0.46 5.40
N LEU A 82 17.66 1.11 5.12
CA LEU A 82 17.62 2.29 4.25
C LEU A 82 17.62 3.57 5.09
N GLU A 83 18.46 4.53 4.74
CA GLU A 83 18.61 5.82 5.45
C GLU A 83 17.44 6.80 5.20
N THR A 84 16.51 6.46 4.30
CA THR A 84 15.35 7.31 3.99
C THR A 84 14.22 7.09 4.99
N PRO A 85 13.73 8.16 5.65
CA PRO A 85 12.74 8.06 6.71
C PRO A 85 11.31 7.99 6.14
N GLU A 86 10.95 6.99 5.34
CA GLU A 86 9.58 6.89 4.83
C GLU A 86 9.17 5.43 4.60
N GLY A 87 8.00 5.08 5.15
CA GLY A 87 7.52 3.72 5.33
C GLY A 87 6.48 3.28 4.31
N ASN A 88 5.46 2.57 4.78
CA ASN A 88 4.35 2.14 3.94
C ASN A 88 3.50 3.36 3.54
N GLN A 89 2.70 3.23 2.49
CA GLN A 89 1.68 4.22 2.14
C GLN A 89 0.70 4.46 3.31
N ASP A 90 0.41 5.72 3.63
CA ASP A 90 -0.52 6.08 4.71
C ASP A 90 -1.96 5.74 4.33
N LEU A 91 -2.64 4.96 5.18
CA LEU A 91 -4.05 4.63 5.04
C LEU A 91 -4.96 5.87 5.03
N LEU A 92 -4.63 6.96 5.72
CA LEU A 92 -5.42 8.19 5.68
C LEU A 92 -5.32 8.88 4.31
N GLU A 93 -4.15 8.87 3.70
CA GLU A 93 -3.94 9.45 2.38
C GLU A 93 -4.59 8.58 1.30
N LEU A 94 -4.48 7.26 1.43
CA LEU A 94 -5.12 6.30 0.53
C LEU A 94 -6.66 6.37 0.60
N GLU A 95 -7.23 6.46 1.81
CA GLU A 95 -8.66 6.69 2.01
C GLU A 95 -9.08 8.02 1.38
N ALA A 96 -8.33 9.09 1.65
CA ALA A 96 -8.64 10.41 1.11
C ALA A 96 -8.59 10.44 -0.43
N LEU A 97 -7.61 9.76 -1.03
CA LEU A 97 -7.47 9.58 -2.47
C LEU A 97 -8.72 8.90 -3.05
N PHE A 98 -9.05 7.70 -2.57
CA PHE A 98 -10.18 6.93 -3.11
C PHE A 98 -11.52 7.61 -2.87
N ARG A 99 -11.73 8.20 -1.69
CA ARG A 99 -12.92 9.01 -1.40
C ARG A 99 -13.01 10.22 -2.34
N GLY A 100 -11.90 10.91 -2.60
CA GLY A 100 -11.84 12.04 -3.54
C GLY A 100 -12.17 11.64 -4.98
N LEU A 101 -11.92 10.38 -5.33
CA LEU A 101 -12.26 9.79 -6.62
C LEU A 101 -13.68 9.17 -6.66
N GLY A 102 -14.46 9.31 -5.58
CA GLY A 102 -15.81 8.77 -5.48
C GLY A 102 -15.88 7.26 -5.27
N VAL A 103 -14.79 6.62 -4.84
CA VAL A 103 -14.74 5.19 -4.54
C VAL A 103 -15.20 4.95 -3.11
N GLU A 104 -16.14 4.01 -2.94
CA GLU A 104 -16.56 3.52 -1.63
C GLU A 104 -15.51 2.53 -1.09
N THR A 105 -14.95 2.85 0.08
CA THR A 105 -13.91 2.03 0.73
C THR A 105 -14.45 1.20 1.89
N GLY A 106 -15.62 1.54 2.43
CA GLY A 106 -16.16 0.97 3.67
C GLY A 106 -15.38 1.34 4.94
N VAL A 107 -14.40 2.25 4.85
CA VAL A 107 -13.57 2.68 5.98
C VAL A 107 -14.26 3.78 6.77
N ASP A 108 -14.39 3.60 8.08
CA ASP A 108 -14.81 4.66 9.01
C ASP A 108 -13.67 5.66 9.19
N ARG A 109 -13.80 6.82 8.55
CA ARG A 109 -12.78 7.87 8.53
C ARG A 109 -12.51 8.45 9.91
N GLU A 110 -13.52 8.61 10.76
CA GLU A 110 -13.35 9.15 12.10
C GLU A 110 -12.54 8.20 12.97
N ARG A 111 -12.83 6.90 12.87
CA ARG A 111 -12.05 5.84 13.55
C ARG A 111 -10.63 5.76 13.02
N LEU A 112 -10.43 5.86 11.70
CA LEU A 112 -9.09 5.85 11.11
C LEU A 112 -8.27 7.06 11.57
N GLN A 113 -8.87 8.25 11.60
CA GLN A 113 -8.22 9.44 12.16
C GLN A 113 -7.93 9.30 13.65
N ALA A 114 -8.82 8.69 14.43
CA ALA A 114 -8.58 8.43 15.84
C ALA A 114 -7.40 7.47 16.04
N ALA A 115 -7.30 6.42 15.23
CA ALA A 115 -6.16 5.51 15.23
C ALA A 115 -4.85 6.22 14.88
N ALA A 116 -4.86 7.10 13.87
CA ALA A 116 -3.69 7.90 13.50
C ALA A 116 -3.25 8.86 14.60
N ARG A 117 -4.20 9.51 15.29
CA ARG A 117 -3.90 10.36 16.46
C ARG A 117 -3.29 9.55 17.59
N PHE A 118 -3.92 8.44 17.97
CA PHE A 118 -3.40 7.54 19.01
C PHE A 118 -1.98 7.07 18.69
N HIS A 119 -1.73 6.68 17.44
CA HIS A 119 -0.43 6.24 16.98
C HIS A 119 0.64 7.33 17.13
N ARG A 120 0.39 8.55 16.62
CA ARG A 120 1.32 9.67 16.76
C ARG A 120 1.61 10.00 18.22
N ASP A 121 0.57 10.00 19.06
CA ASP A 121 0.72 10.32 20.48
C ASP A 121 1.52 9.24 21.23
N LEU A 122 1.43 7.98 20.80
CA LEU A 122 2.26 6.88 21.30
C LEU A 122 3.73 7.07 20.92
N LEU A 123 4.02 7.36 19.64
CA LEU A 123 5.41 7.59 19.19
C LEU A 123 6.06 8.80 19.89
N ALA A 124 5.31 9.87 20.11
CA ALA A 124 5.81 11.06 20.80
C ALA A 124 6.21 10.79 22.26
N ARG A 125 5.76 9.68 22.85
CA ARG A 125 6.06 9.27 24.23
C ARG A 125 7.01 8.07 24.30
N ALA A 126 7.28 7.43 23.16
CA ALA A 126 8.10 6.24 23.11
C ALA A 126 9.58 6.62 23.26
N GLU A 127 10.30 5.86 24.09
CA GLU A 127 11.76 5.94 24.09
C GLU A 127 12.31 5.25 22.84
N PRO A 128 13.32 5.82 22.15
CA PRO A 128 13.98 5.15 21.05
C PRO A 128 14.55 3.81 21.51
N LEU A 129 14.35 2.75 20.71
CA LEU A 129 15.06 1.50 20.93
C LEU A 129 16.56 1.75 20.69
N GLU A 130 17.39 1.46 21.69
CA GLU A 130 18.84 1.43 21.52
C GLU A 130 19.18 0.40 20.42
N ARG A 131 20.03 0.80 19.46
CA ARG A 131 20.44 -0.05 18.32
C ARG A 131 21.65 -0.90 18.67
#